data_AF-A0A497DCE8-F1
#
_entry.id   AF-A0A497DCE8-F1
#
_cell.length_a   1.000
_cell.length_b   1.000
_cell.length_c   1.000
_cell.angle_alpha   90.00
_cell.angle_beta   90.00
_cell.angle_gamma   90.00
#
_symmetry.space_group_name_H-M   'P 1'
#
loop_
_entity.id
_entity.type
_entity.pdbx_description
1 polymer ?
#
loop_
_entity_poly.entity_id
_entity_poly.type
_entity_poly.pdbx_seq_one_letter_code
_entity_poly.pdbx_strand_id
1 'polypeptide(L)'
;MMWFNKLVAAMLPLMPKNLVWIFSKRYIAGTKLSQAVSISQKLNSDGYMVTIDLLGEFIEDLSEATKNKDEYLSIIDTIQKNGVEGNYSLKPTMFGLLLDKEVAYENIREIVKKAVGYNNFVRIDMEDSSCVDMEIEIFRKLKKEFPNHVGLVMQAYMRRSMSDFKAMMDMHSEKAPLNFRLCKGIYVEPASIAYKDYEEINEHYLEDLEFLLKNGIYVGIATHDTPLIEGAYKLLEKYKVPKDKYEFQMLYGVTPALRKSIIEKGHRLRVYVPFGKDWFAYSTRRLKENPKMAAEIMKALFVRG
;
A
#
# COMPACT_ATOMS: atom_id res chain seq x y z
N MET A 1 7.13 -27.73 10.15
CA MET A 1 7.08 -26.25 10.02
C MET A 1 5.66 -25.69 10.01
N MET A 2 4.70 -26.26 9.27
CA MET A 2 3.34 -25.69 9.16
C MET A 2 2.54 -25.67 10.49
N TRP A 3 2.69 -26.68 11.35
CA TRP A 3 2.03 -26.75 12.67
C TRP A 3 2.56 -25.69 13.65
N PHE A 4 3.88 -25.48 13.67
CA PHE A 4 4.53 -24.44 14.47
C PHE A 4 4.08 -23.03 14.04
N ASN A 5 3.99 -22.78 12.73
CA ASN A 5 3.50 -21.51 12.19
C ASN A 5 2.03 -21.25 12.56
N LYS A 6 1.17 -22.28 12.56
CA LYS A 6 -0.22 -22.18 13.02
C LYS A 6 -0.32 -21.91 14.52
N LEU A 7 0.53 -22.54 15.33
CA LEU A 7 0.59 -22.32 16.77
C LEU A 7 1.01 -20.88 17.11
N VAL A 8 2.04 -20.36 16.44
CA VAL A 8 2.48 -18.96 16.59
C VAL A 8 1.38 -17.98 16.17
N ALA A 9 0.72 -18.23 15.03
CA ALA A 9 -0.42 -17.43 14.56
C ALA A 9 -1.61 -17.43 15.54
N ALA A 10 -1.86 -18.56 16.22
CA ALA A 10 -2.93 -18.70 17.22
C ALA A 10 -2.58 -18.02 18.56
N MET A 11 -1.29 -17.98 18.92
CA MET A 11 -0.83 -17.33 20.16
C MET A 11 -0.70 -15.80 20.04
N LEU A 12 -0.56 -15.27 18.82
CA LEU A 12 -0.34 -13.85 18.56
C LEU A 12 -1.38 -12.89 19.15
N PRO A 13 -2.70 -13.15 19.07
CA PRO A 13 -3.72 -12.32 19.71
C PRO A 13 -3.63 -12.30 21.24
N LEU A 14 -3.02 -13.34 21.83
CA LEU A 14 -2.87 -13.52 23.28
C LEU A 14 -1.56 -12.90 23.80
N MET A 15 -0.69 -12.40 22.91
CA MET A 15 0.56 -11.77 23.31
C MET A 15 0.33 -10.39 23.95
N PRO A 16 1.06 -10.03 25.01
CA PRO A 16 0.97 -8.71 25.61
C PRO A 16 1.24 -7.61 24.57
N LYS A 17 0.40 -6.56 24.54
CA LYS A 17 0.56 -5.43 23.59
C LYS A 17 2.00 -4.87 23.60
N ASN A 18 2.61 -4.72 24.77
CA ASN A 18 3.98 -4.21 24.88
C ASN A 18 5.01 -5.05 24.10
N LEU A 19 4.81 -6.38 24.03
CA LEU A 19 5.71 -7.26 23.31
C LEU A 19 5.52 -7.11 21.79
N VAL A 20 4.28 -7.06 21.30
CA VAL A 20 3.99 -6.82 19.87
C VAL A 20 4.46 -5.42 19.43
N TRP A 21 4.38 -4.42 20.32
CA TRP A 21 4.87 -3.07 20.06
C TRP A 21 6.38 -3.00 19.81
N ILE A 22 7.19 -3.75 20.59
CA ILE A 22 8.66 -3.77 20.44
C ILE A 22 9.08 -4.13 19.01
N PHE A 23 8.31 -4.98 18.33
CA PHE A 23 8.57 -5.36 16.94
C PHE A 23 7.95 -4.40 15.95
N SER A 24 6.70 -4.00 16.19
CA SER A 24 5.90 -3.21 15.26
C SER A 24 6.37 -1.76 15.15
N LYS A 25 6.95 -1.21 16.23
CA LYS A 25 7.44 0.18 16.28
C LYS A 25 8.49 0.53 15.23
N ARG A 26 9.17 -0.48 14.65
CA ARG A 26 10.16 -0.24 13.59
C ARG A 26 9.50 -0.01 12.23
N TYR A 27 8.28 -0.53 12.04
CA TYR A 27 7.53 -0.50 10.78
C TYR A 27 6.39 0.52 10.79
N ILE A 28 6.13 1.15 11.93
CA ILE A 28 5.03 2.10 12.15
C ILE A 28 5.64 3.41 12.63
N ALA A 29 5.24 4.52 12.02
CA ALA A 29 5.80 5.84 12.32
C ALA A 29 5.43 6.34 13.72
N GLY A 30 4.35 5.82 14.29
CA GLY A 30 3.94 6.10 15.65
C GLY A 30 2.45 5.92 15.83
N THR A 31 1.95 6.28 17.00
CA THR A 31 0.52 6.22 17.32
C THR A 31 -0.18 7.56 17.14
N LYS A 32 0.58 8.63 16.89
CA LYS A 32 0.09 10.02 16.74
C LYS A 32 0.51 10.60 15.39
N LEU A 33 -0.35 11.44 14.83
CA LEU A 33 -0.11 12.17 13.58
C LEU A 33 1.17 13.02 13.62
N SER A 34 1.49 13.66 14.75
CA SER A 34 2.72 14.46 14.88
C SER A 34 4.01 13.64 14.68
N GLN A 35 3.99 12.36 15.04
CA GLN A 35 5.12 11.45 14.81
C GLN A 35 5.24 11.09 13.32
N ALA A 36 4.10 10.82 12.67
CA ALA A 36 4.05 10.59 11.23
C ALA A 36 4.55 11.81 10.44
N VAL A 37 4.18 13.03 10.84
CA VAL A 37 4.70 14.28 10.27
C VAL A 37 6.22 14.36 10.40
N SER A 38 6.74 14.22 11.62
CA SER A 38 8.20 14.32 11.88
C SER A 38 9.01 13.30 11.08
N ILE A 39 8.56 12.05 11.02
CA ILE A 39 9.21 11.00 10.22
C ILE A 39 9.11 11.30 8.73
N SER A 40 7.97 11.80 8.26
CA SER A 40 7.78 12.14 6.85
C SER A 40 8.68 13.29 6.41
N GLN A 41 8.82 14.34 7.24
CA GLN A 41 9.75 15.44 6.97
C GLN A 41 11.20 14.94 6.93
N LYS A 42 11.59 14.04 7.84
CA LYS A 42 12.92 13.43 7.78
C LYS A 42 13.12 12.66 6.48
N LEU A 43 12.16 11.82 6.09
CA LEU A 43 12.20 11.07 4.83
C LEU A 43 12.29 12.00 3.62
N ASN A 44 11.52 13.09 3.58
CA ASN A 44 11.61 14.10 2.52
C ASN A 44 12.98 14.76 2.47
N SER A 45 13.56 15.15 3.62
CA SER A 45 14.94 15.70 3.65
C SER A 45 16.01 14.71 3.18
N ASP A 46 15.73 13.40 3.27
CA ASP A 46 16.62 12.33 2.77
C ASP A 46 16.35 11.98 1.29
N GLY A 47 15.46 12.73 0.61
CA GLY A 47 15.14 12.57 -0.81
C GLY A 47 14.03 11.56 -1.11
N TYR A 48 13.35 11.01 -0.10
CA TYR A 48 12.22 10.10 -0.29
C TYR A 48 10.90 10.87 -0.36
N MET A 49 10.00 10.45 -1.25
CA MET A 49 8.59 10.81 -1.14
C MET A 49 7.90 9.94 -0.08
N VAL A 50 6.71 10.32 0.39
CA VAL A 50 5.92 9.48 1.30
C VAL A 50 4.48 9.23 0.83
N THR A 51 3.88 8.14 1.30
CA THR A 51 2.42 7.95 1.32
C THR A 51 2.03 7.73 2.78
N ILE A 52 1.05 8.50 3.24
CA ILE A 52 0.54 8.44 4.61
C ILE A 52 -0.61 7.44 4.64
N ASP A 53 -0.57 6.53 5.62
CA ASP A 53 -1.62 5.54 5.87
C ASP A 53 -2.02 5.59 7.35
N LEU A 54 -3.26 5.98 7.62
CA LEU A 54 -3.87 5.81 8.93
C LEU A 54 -4.26 4.34 9.09
N LEU A 55 -3.72 3.72 10.14
CA LEU A 55 -3.99 2.33 10.46
C LEU A 55 -5.45 2.17 10.93
N GLY A 56 -6.18 1.35 10.19
CA GLY A 56 -7.59 0.99 10.41
C GLY A 56 -8.11 0.29 9.15
N GLU A 57 -9.02 -0.67 9.31
CA GLU A 57 -9.65 -1.44 8.22
C GLU A 57 -10.72 -2.37 8.84
N PHE A 58 -11.74 -2.73 8.04
CA PHE A 58 -12.86 -3.60 8.40
C PHE A 58 -13.65 -3.11 9.62
N ILE A 59 -14.27 -1.93 9.49
CA ILE A 59 -15.19 -1.43 10.52
C ILE A 59 -16.45 -2.30 10.61
N GLU A 60 -17.05 -2.33 11.80
CA GLU A 60 -18.29 -3.08 12.05
C GLU A 60 -19.53 -2.16 12.17
N ASP A 61 -19.31 -0.83 12.28
CA ASP A 61 -20.36 0.19 12.38
C ASP A 61 -20.11 1.35 11.40
N LEU A 62 -21.14 1.73 10.63
CA LEU A 62 -21.10 2.89 9.72
C LEU A 62 -20.81 4.21 10.45
N SER A 63 -21.10 4.32 11.75
CA SER A 63 -20.75 5.50 12.55
C SER A 63 -19.23 5.71 12.64
N GLU A 64 -18.43 4.65 12.46
CA GLU A 64 -16.97 4.72 12.40
C GLU A 64 -16.48 5.28 11.05
N ALA A 65 -17.19 5.00 9.95
CA ALA A 65 -16.79 5.45 8.61
C ALA A 65 -16.69 6.99 8.54
N THR A 66 -17.68 7.70 9.09
CA THR A 66 -17.69 9.16 9.14
C THR A 66 -16.56 9.70 10.02
N LYS A 67 -16.29 9.08 11.17
CA LYS A 67 -15.17 9.47 12.05
C LYS A 67 -13.82 9.28 11.36
N ASN A 68 -13.64 8.15 10.67
CA ASN A 68 -12.42 7.83 9.92
C ASN A 68 -12.21 8.84 8.78
N LYS A 69 -13.28 9.23 8.09
CA LYS A 69 -13.25 10.29 7.09
C LYS A 69 -12.79 11.62 7.70
N ASP A 70 -13.44 12.07 8.77
CA ASP A 70 -13.11 13.35 9.42
C ASP A 70 -11.66 13.37 9.93
N GLU A 71 -11.18 12.24 10.45
CA GLU A 71 -9.77 12.07 10.83
C GLU A 71 -8.85 12.21 9.61
N TYR A 72 -9.16 11.57 8.48
CA TYR A 72 -8.40 11.71 7.24
C TYR A 72 -8.38 13.15 6.69
N LEU A 73 -9.49 13.87 6.76
CA LEU A 73 -9.55 15.28 6.36
C LEU A 73 -8.58 16.12 7.22
N SER A 74 -8.54 15.88 8.54
CA SER A 74 -7.60 16.52 9.47
C SER A 74 -6.14 16.13 9.20
N ILE A 75 -5.89 14.87 8.85
CA ILE A 75 -4.57 14.37 8.45
C ILE A 75 -4.08 15.11 7.21
N ILE A 76 -4.93 15.25 6.18
CA ILE A 76 -4.58 15.98 4.96
C ILE A 76 -4.16 17.41 5.31
N ASP A 77 -5.00 18.16 6.04
CA ASP A 77 -4.69 19.54 6.42
C ASP A 77 -3.39 19.65 7.21
N THR A 78 -3.15 18.75 8.14
CA THR A 78 -1.95 18.76 8.97
C THR A 78 -0.69 18.45 8.15
N ILE A 79 -0.73 17.43 7.29
CA ILE A 79 0.39 17.04 6.42
C ILE A 79 0.75 18.18 5.47
N GLN A 80 -0.26 18.81 4.85
CA GLN A 80 -0.07 19.94 3.94
C GLN A 80 0.48 21.17 4.67
N LYS A 81 -0.08 21.54 5.82
CA LYS A 81 0.38 22.68 6.64
C LYS A 81 1.84 22.53 7.09
N ASN A 82 2.31 21.29 7.29
CA ASN A 82 3.68 21.01 7.71
C ASN A 82 4.64 20.82 6.51
N GLY A 83 4.21 21.08 5.28
CA GLY A 83 5.05 21.03 4.09
C GLY A 83 5.60 19.65 3.76
N VAL A 84 4.89 18.59 4.14
CA VAL A 84 5.30 17.20 3.83
C VAL A 84 5.00 16.90 2.36
N GLU A 85 6.02 16.48 1.61
CA GLU A 85 5.87 16.00 0.24
C GLU A 85 5.41 14.53 0.26
N GLY A 86 4.10 14.34 0.21
CA GLY A 86 3.50 13.02 0.23
C GLY A 86 2.08 12.97 -0.30
N ASN A 87 1.57 11.76 -0.46
CA ASN A 87 0.18 11.47 -0.82
C ASN A 87 -0.47 10.57 0.26
N TYR A 88 -1.69 10.09 0.00
CA TYR A 88 -2.48 9.34 0.98
C TYR A 88 -2.87 7.97 0.42
N SER A 89 -2.92 6.95 1.28
CA SER A 89 -3.42 5.61 0.96
C SER A 89 -4.66 5.33 1.79
N LEU A 90 -5.74 4.88 1.18
CA LEU A 90 -7.02 4.62 1.84
C LEU A 90 -7.43 3.16 1.64
N LYS A 91 -7.86 2.49 2.71
CA LYS A 91 -8.49 1.17 2.67
C LYS A 91 -10.00 1.34 2.66
N PRO A 92 -10.72 1.04 1.55
CA PRO A 92 -12.15 1.27 1.45
C PRO A 92 -13.01 0.64 2.56
N THR A 93 -12.60 -0.50 3.12
CA THR A 93 -13.33 -1.13 4.24
C THR A 93 -13.32 -0.24 5.50
N MET A 94 -12.30 0.61 5.69
CA MET A 94 -12.25 1.60 6.77
C MET A 94 -13.35 2.67 6.63
N PHE A 95 -13.92 2.83 5.44
CA PHE A 95 -14.96 3.80 5.12
C PHE A 95 -16.33 3.14 4.88
N GLY A 96 -16.46 1.84 5.17
CA GLY A 96 -17.73 1.14 5.14
C GLY A 96 -17.98 0.30 3.88
N LEU A 97 -16.96 -0.03 3.08
CA LEU A 97 -17.15 -0.77 1.82
C LEU A 97 -18.00 -2.05 1.97
N LEU A 98 -17.81 -2.79 3.06
CA LEU A 98 -18.52 -4.05 3.35
C LEU A 98 -19.87 -3.85 4.04
N LEU A 99 -20.20 -2.63 4.45
CA LEU A 99 -21.45 -2.29 5.14
C LEU A 99 -22.41 -1.56 4.20
N ASP A 100 -21.93 -0.51 3.52
CA ASP A 100 -22.67 0.26 2.54
C ASP A 100 -21.69 0.89 1.54
N LYS A 101 -21.76 0.43 0.28
CA LYS A 101 -20.84 0.84 -0.79
C LYS A 101 -20.98 2.32 -1.15
N GLU A 102 -22.17 2.89 -1.08
CA GLU A 102 -22.38 4.29 -1.43
C GLU A 102 -21.89 5.21 -0.30
N VAL A 103 -22.07 4.81 0.97
CA VAL A 103 -21.44 5.51 2.10
C VAL A 103 -19.91 5.48 1.98
N ALA A 104 -19.33 4.33 1.63
CA ALA A 104 -17.89 4.21 1.41
C ALA A 104 -17.40 5.11 0.27
N TYR A 105 -18.13 5.11 -0.85
CA TYR A 105 -17.83 5.97 -1.99
C TYR A 105 -17.86 7.46 -1.60
N GLU A 106 -18.94 7.95 -0.99
CA GLU A 106 -19.05 9.38 -0.64
C GLU A 106 -17.98 9.81 0.39
N ASN A 107 -17.69 8.97 1.38
CA ASN A 107 -16.62 9.26 2.34
C ASN A 107 -15.25 9.37 1.65
N ILE A 108 -14.89 8.40 0.82
CA ILE A 108 -13.62 8.43 0.07
C ILE A 108 -13.60 9.62 -0.90
N ARG A 109 -14.70 9.90 -1.58
CA ARG A 109 -14.85 11.02 -2.52
C ARG A 109 -14.58 12.36 -1.84
N GLU A 110 -15.09 12.59 -0.64
CA GLU A 110 -14.81 13.80 0.14
C GLU A 110 -13.32 13.94 0.48
N ILE A 111 -12.65 12.84 0.83
CA ILE A 111 -11.20 12.82 1.10
C ILE A 111 -10.40 13.12 -0.16
N VAL A 112 -10.76 12.51 -1.31
CA VAL A 112 -10.12 12.79 -2.60
C VAL A 112 -10.30 14.26 -2.97
N LYS A 113 -11.52 14.80 -2.84
CA LYS A 113 -11.82 16.21 -3.11
C LYS A 113 -10.98 17.15 -2.24
N LYS A 114 -10.78 16.81 -0.97
CA LYS A 114 -9.90 17.55 -0.06
C LYS A 114 -8.45 17.54 -0.53
N ALA A 115 -7.92 16.38 -0.93
CA ALA A 115 -6.56 16.26 -1.47
C ALA A 115 -6.38 17.03 -2.79
N VAL A 116 -7.38 17.00 -3.68
CA VAL A 116 -7.41 17.78 -4.93
C VAL A 116 -7.29 19.28 -4.65
N GLY A 117 -7.91 19.80 -3.59
CA GLY A 117 -7.79 21.20 -3.17
C GLY A 117 -6.35 21.65 -2.86
N TYR A 118 -5.46 20.69 -2.56
CA TYR A 118 -4.03 20.91 -2.37
C TYR A 118 -3.18 20.45 -3.57
N ASN A 119 -3.79 20.18 -4.72
CA ASN A 119 -3.16 19.59 -5.90
C ASN A 119 -2.42 18.27 -5.57
N ASN A 120 -3.01 17.45 -4.70
CA ASN A 120 -2.42 16.22 -4.22
C ASN A 120 -3.21 14.97 -4.68
N PHE A 121 -2.76 13.80 -4.26
CA PHE A 121 -3.15 12.50 -4.80
C PHE A 121 -3.61 11.55 -3.68
N VAL A 122 -4.54 10.66 -4.01
CA VAL A 122 -5.01 9.59 -3.14
C VAL A 122 -4.89 8.24 -3.85
N ARG A 123 -4.31 7.25 -3.19
CA ARG A 123 -4.28 5.85 -3.61
C ARG A 123 -5.39 5.11 -2.89
N ILE A 124 -6.24 4.41 -3.66
CA ILE A 124 -7.13 3.39 -3.12
C ILE A 124 -6.31 2.11 -2.98
N ASP A 125 -6.08 1.68 -1.74
CA ASP A 125 -5.44 0.40 -1.46
C ASP A 125 -6.42 -0.75 -1.80
N MET A 126 -5.85 -1.89 -2.20
CA MET A 126 -6.61 -3.07 -2.64
C MET A 126 -6.57 -4.09 -1.52
N GLU A 127 -7.74 -4.45 -1.02
CA GLU A 127 -7.92 -5.34 0.12
C GLU A 127 -8.04 -6.80 -0.33
N ASP A 128 -8.74 -7.65 0.42
CA ASP A 128 -8.86 -9.07 0.08
C ASP A 128 -9.77 -9.29 -1.15
N SER A 129 -9.79 -10.54 -1.63
CA SER A 129 -10.53 -10.91 -2.85
C SER A 129 -12.02 -10.61 -2.80
N SER A 130 -12.63 -10.46 -1.62
CA SER A 130 -14.03 -10.08 -1.48
C SER A 130 -14.30 -8.61 -1.80
N CYS A 131 -13.25 -7.77 -1.77
CA CYS A 131 -13.35 -6.32 -1.96
C CYS A 131 -13.07 -5.87 -3.41
N VAL A 132 -12.25 -6.63 -4.15
CA VAL A 132 -11.63 -6.21 -5.43
C VAL A 132 -12.60 -5.55 -6.42
N ASP A 133 -13.74 -6.18 -6.69
CA ASP A 133 -14.71 -5.65 -7.66
C ASP A 133 -15.28 -4.30 -7.21
N MET A 134 -15.59 -4.17 -5.91
CA MET A 134 -16.13 -2.93 -5.35
C MET A 134 -15.10 -1.81 -5.30
N GLU A 135 -13.83 -2.16 -5.07
CA GLU A 135 -12.73 -1.20 -5.07
C GLU A 135 -12.42 -0.69 -6.49
N ILE A 136 -12.50 -1.56 -7.49
CA ILE A 136 -12.43 -1.17 -8.91
C ILE A 136 -13.61 -0.26 -9.26
N GLU A 137 -14.84 -0.57 -8.85
CA GLU A 137 -16.02 0.28 -9.08
C GLU A 137 -15.84 1.68 -8.48
N ILE A 138 -15.39 1.78 -7.22
CA ILE A 138 -15.08 3.05 -6.56
C ILE A 138 -14.00 3.81 -7.34
N PHE A 139 -12.92 3.13 -7.72
CA PHE A 139 -11.85 3.74 -8.51
C PHE A 139 -12.36 4.29 -9.84
N ARG A 140 -13.22 3.57 -10.57
CA ARG A 140 -13.81 4.03 -11.83
C ARG A 140 -14.63 5.31 -11.65
N LYS A 141 -15.48 5.37 -10.62
CA LYS A 141 -16.27 6.58 -10.28
C LYS A 141 -15.34 7.76 -9.95
N LEU A 142 -14.35 7.55 -9.08
CA LEU A 142 -13.40 8.60 -8.67
C LEU A 142 -12.50 9.08 -9.81
N LYS A 143 -12.03 8.17 -10.68
CA LYS A 143 -11.16 8.53 -11.83
C LYS A 143 -11.91 9.39 -12.83
N LYS A 144 -13.21 9.14 -13.02
CA LYS A 144 -14.05 9.97 -13.88
C LYS A 144 -14.18 11.39 -13.35
N GLU A 145 -14.31 11.56 -12.04
CA GLU A 145 -14.46 12.88 -11.40
C GLU A 145 -13.12 13.60 -11.18
N PHE A 146 -12.07 12.87 -10.81
CA PHE A 146 -10.75 13.38 -10.43
C PHE A 146 -9.61 12.72 -11.24
N PRO A 147 -9.57 12.93 -12.57
CA PRO A 147 -8.74 12.14 -13.49
C PRO A 147 -7.25 12.05 -13.19
N ASN A 148 -6.66 13.01 -12.47
CA ASN A 148 -5.22 13.05 -12.20
C ASN A 148 -4.86 12.93 -10.71
N HIS A 149 -5.85 12.69 -9.84
CA HIS A 149 -5.66 12.76 -8.38
C HIS A 149 -5.98 11.45 -7.65
N VAL A 150 -6.31 10.39 -8.39
CA VAL A 150 -6.61 9.08 -7.84
C VAL A 150 -5.88 7.97 -8.58
N GLY A 151 -5.49 6.93 -7.85
CA GLY A 151 -5.02 5.67 -8.42
C GLY A 151 -5.41 4.49 -7.56
N LEU A 152 -5.15 3.29 -8.08
CA LEU A 152 -5.56 2.03 -7.46
C LEU A 152 -4.33 1.16 -7.16
N VAL A 153 -4.39 0.30 -6.15
CA VAL A 153 -3.41 -0.77 -5.93
C VAL A 153 -3.83 -2.01 -6.71
N MET A 154 -2.88 -2.74 -7.27
CA MET A 154 -3.12 -4.00 -7.98
C MET A 154 -2.16 -5.07 -7.45
N GLN A 155 -2.63 -6.32 -7.39
CA GLN A 155 -1.99 -7.42 -6.68
C GLN A 155 -1.56 -8.51 -7.65
N ALA A 156 -0.27 -8.60 -7.99
CA ALA A 156 0.26 -9.51 -9.01
C ALA A 156 0.00 -11.01 -8.73
N TYR A 157 -0.20 -11.40 -7.47
CA TYR A 157 -0.51 -12.77 -7.10
C TYR A 157 -1.93 -13.22 -7.46
N MET A 158 -2.83 -12.33 -7.86
CA MET A 158 -4.20 -12.69 -8.21
C MET A 158 -4.25 -13.12 -9.67
N ARG A 159 -4.87 -14.28 -9.95
CA ARG A 159 -5.04 -14.79 -11.32
C ARG A 159 -5.83 -13.83 -12.23
N ARG A 160 -6.65 -12.95 -11.63
CA ARG A 160 -7.48 -11.96 -12.34
C ARG A 160 -6.77 -10.64 -12.71
N SER A 161 -5.58 -10.36 -12.17
CA SER A 161 -4.96 -9.02 -12.28
C SER A 161 -4.75 -8.55 -13.73
N MET A 162 -4.22 -9.41 -14.59
CA MET A 162 -4.02 -9.08 -16.01
C MET A 162 -5.34 -8.76 -16.75
N SER A 163 -6.42 -9.48 -16.44
CA SER A 163 -7.74 -9.16 -17.02
C SER A 163 -8.31 -7.84 -16.49
N ASP A 164 -8.13 -7.56 -15.20
CA ASP A 164 -8.60 -6.31 -14.60
C ASP A 164 -7.84 -5.09 -15.17
N PHE A 165 -6.52 -5.20 -15.38
CA PHE A 165 -5.74 -4.16 -16.07
C PHE A 165 -6.30 -3.87 -17.45
N LYS A 166 -6.54 -4.91 -18.26
CA LYS A 166 -7.11 -4.77 -19.61
C LYS A 166 -8.51 -4.16 -19.60
N ALA A 167 -9.35 -4.56 -18.65
CA ALA A 167 -10.71 -4.05 -18.51
C ALA A 167 -10.78 -2.57 -18.10
N MET A 168 -9.74 -2.03 -17.47
CA MET A 168 -9.66 -0.61 -17.08
C MET A 168 -9.01 0.29 -18.14
N MET A 169 -8.50 -0.26 -19.24
CA MET A 169 -7.84 0.53 -20.30
C MET A 169 -8.76 1.56 -20.96
N ASP A 170 -10.07 1.37 -20.87
CA ASP A 170 -11.07 2.34 -21.36
C ASP A 170 -11.00 3.69 -20.64
N MET A 171 -10.42 3.73 -19.42
CA MET A 171 -10.18 4.96 -18.67
C MET A 171 -8.77 5.56 -18.87
N HIS A 172 -7.90 4.88 -19.64
CA HIS A 172 -6.53 5.33 -19.88
C HIS A 172 -6.48 6.33 -21.04
N SER A 173 -5.81 7.47 -20.82
CA SER A 173 -5.50 8.42 -21.88
C SER A 173 -4.24 9.22 -21.55
N GLU A 174 -3.61 9.84 -22.53
CA GLU A 174 -2.41 10.67 -22.31
C GLU A 174 -2.67 11.85 -21.35
N LYS A 175 -3.87 12.44 -21.38
CA LYS A 175 -4.27 13.57 -20.53
C LYS A 175 -4.63 13.17 -19.11
N ALA A 176 -4.99 11.90 -18.93
CA ALA A 176 -5.47 11.35 -17.67
C ALA A 176 -5.04 9.89 -17.57
N PRO A 177 -3.73 9.60 -17.48
CA PRO A 177 -3.23 8.24 -17.48
C PRO A 177 -3.77 7.49 -16.27
N LEU A 178 -3.96 6.19 -16.44
CA LEU A 178 -4.11 5.29 -15.29
C LEU A 178 -2.87 5.41 -14.40
N ASN A 179 -3.08 5.22 -13.12
CA ASN A 179 -2.03 5.24 -12.12
C ASN A 179 -2.24 4.08 -11.17
N PHE A 180 -1.31 3.12 -11.17
CA PHE A 180 -1.37 1.94 -10.31
C PHE A 180 -0.19 1.88 -9.34
N ARG A 181 -0.42 1.32 -8.16
CA ARG A 181 0.64 0.74 -7.32
C ARG A 181 0.59 -0.77 -7.53
N LEU A 182 1.65 -1.35 -8.08
CA LEU A 182 1.74 -2.79 -8.28
C LEU A 182 2.49 -3.42 -7.11
N CYS A 183 1.81 -4.26 -6.34
CA CYS A 183 2.40 -5.06 -5.26
C CYS A 183 2.22 -6.56 -5.57
N LYS A 184 2.87 -7.44 -4.81
CA LYS A 184 2.59 -8.89 -4.91
C LYS A 184 1.16 -9.22 -4.47
N GLY A 185 0.73 -8.65 -3.36
CA GLY A 185 -0.44 -9.11 -2.60
C GLY A 185 0.00 -9.58 -1.22
N ILE A 186 -0.89 -9.47 -0.23
CA ILE A 186 -0.58 -9.76 1.18
C ILE A 186 -1.57 -10.70 1.86
N TYR A 187 -2.81 -10.75 1.36
CA TYR A 187 -3.87 -11.55 1.97
C TYR A 187 -3.69 -13.05 1.69
N VAL A 188 -4.21 -13.89 2.57
CA VAL A 188 -4.11 -15.35 2.42
C VAL A 188 -5.29 -15.86 1.62
N GLU A 189 -5.14 -15.92 0.29
CA GLU A 189 -6.18 -16.35 -0.64
C GLU A 189 -6.06 -17.83 -1.06
N PRO A 190 -7.16 -18.49 -1.48
CA PRO A 190 -7.10 -19.86 -1.99
C PRO A 190 -6.38 -19.95 -3.34
N ALA A 191 -5.74 -21.09 -3.61
CA ALA A 191 -4.94 -21.31 -4.82
C ALA A 191 -5.75 -21.22 -6.14
N SER A 192 -7.08 -21.38 -6.04
CA SER A 192 -8.02 -21.23 -7.16
C SER A 192 -8.07 -19.81 -7.70
N ILE A 193 -7.77 -18.80 -6.89
CA ILE A 193 -7.84 -17.38 -7.30
C ILE A 193 -6.49 -16.65 -7.18
N ALA A 194 -5.54 -17.21 -6.42
CA ALA A 194 -4.22 -16.63 -6.23
C ALA A 194 -3.09 -17.64 -6.47
N TYR A 195 -2.02 -17.17 -7.09
CA TYR A 195 -0.73 -17.84 -7.17
C TYR A 195 -0.11 -17.96 -5.77
N LYS A 196 0.54 -19.10 -5.50
CA LYS A 196 1.09 -19.40 -4.16
C LYS A 196 2.61 -19.59 -4.19
N ASP A 197 3.15 -19.98 -5.33
CA ASP A 197 4.57 -20.19 -5.51
C ASP A 197 5.32 -18.86 -5.69
N TYR A 198 6.52 -18.76 -5.10
CA TYR A 198 7.24 -17.49 -5.03
C TYR A 198 7.74 -17.05 -6.41
N GLU A 199 8.25 -18.00 -7.19
CA GLU A 199 8.76 -17.81 -8.53
C GLU A 199 7.61 -17.45 -9.48
N GLU A 200 6.49 -18.15 -9.39
CA GLU A 200 5.26 -17.87 -10.17
C GLU A 200 4.72 -16.45 -9.88
N ILE A 201 4.67 -16.04 -8.60
CA ILE A 201 4.25 -14.67 -8.24
C ILE A 201 5.22 -13.63 -8.80
N ASN A 202 6.53 -13.93 -8.80
CA ASN A 202 7.54 -13.00 -9.31
C ASN A 202 7.47 -12.85 -10.83
N GLU A 203 7.22 -13.95 -11.54
CA GLU A 203 7.00 -13.94 -12.99
C GLU A 203 5.80 -13.06 -13.34
N HIS A 204 4.63 -13.33 -12.75
CA HIS A 204 3.43 -12.54 -13.01
C HIS A 204 3.56 -11.07 -12.58
N TYR A 205 4.29 -10.77 -11.51
CA TYR A 205 4.61 -9.37 -11.16
C TYR A 205 5.35 -8.65 -12.29
N LEU A 206 6.35 -9.30 -12.90
CA LEU A 206 7.12 -8.69 -13.98
C LEU A 206 6.32 -8.62 -15.29
N GLU A 207 5.45 -9.58 -15.57
CA GLU A 207 4.50 -9.53 -16.69
C GLU A 207 3.52 -8.36 -16.55
N ASP A 208 2.93 -8.19 -15.37
CA ASP A 208 2.04 -7.07 -15.05
C ASP A 208 2.79 -5.73 -15.17
N LEU A 209 4.00 -5.64 -14.60
CA LEU A 209 4.83 -4.44 -14.69
C LEU A 209 5.16 -4.10 -16.15
N GLU A 210 5.55 -5.08 -16.95
CA GLU A 210 5.84 -4.90 -18.37
C GLU A 210 4.61 -4.40 -19.13
N PHE A 211 3.43 -4.96 -18.86
CA PHE A 211 2.17 -4.48 -19.43
C PHE A 211 1.94 -3.00 -19.10
N LEU A 212 2.09 -2.60 -17.83
CA LEU A 212 1.89 -1.21 -17.40
C LEU A 212 2.86 -0.25 -18.10
N LEU A 213 4.14 -0.58 -18.11
CA LEU A 213 5.19 0.27 -18.70
C LEU A 213 5.03 0.41 -20.21
N LYS A 214 4.77 -0.70 -20.92
CA LYS A 214 4.57 -0.70 -22.37
C LYS A 214 3.37 0.16 -22.81
N ASN A 215 2.35 0.28 -21.96
CA ASN A 215 1.15 1.06 -22.23
C ASN A 215 1.21 2.49 -21.65
N GLY A 216 2.37 2.97 -21.17
CA GLY A 216 2.52 4.34 -20.68
C GLY A 216 1.72 4.64 -19.40
N ILE A 217 1.37 3.61 -18.63
CA ILE A 217 0.64 3.73 -17.36
C ILE A 217 1.62 4.11 -16.25
N TYR A 218 1.26 5.07 -15.39
CA TYR A 218 2.08 5.40 -14.24
C TYR A 218 2.08 4.24 -13.25
N VAL A 219 3.26 3.79 -12.81
CA VAL A 219 3.39 2.68 -11.87
C VAL A 219 4.22 3.03 -10.64
N GLY A 220 3.64 2.78 -9.47
CA GLY A 220 4.36 2.60 -8.22
C GLY A 220 4.80 1.15 -8.09
N ILE A 221 6.10 0.88 -8.26
CA ILE A 221 6.70 -0.45 -8.20
C ILE A 221 6.92 -0.81 -6.72
N ALA A 222 5.90 -1.41 -6.09
CA ALA A 222 5.88 -1.68 -4.66
C ALA A 222 6.45 -3.06 -4.32
N THR A 223 7.74 -3.10 -3.96
CA THR A 223 8.43 -4.35 -3.61
C THR A 223 9.67 -4.10 -2.76
N HIS A 224 10.03 -5.07 -1.91
CA HIS A 224 11.35 -5.15 -1.25
C HIS A 224 12.21 -6.29 -1.81
N ASP A 225 11.69 -6.98 -2.82
CA ASP A 225 12.28 -8.19 -3.37
C ASP A 225 13.34 -7.82 -4.42
N THR A 226 14.60 -8.21 -4.17
CA THR A 226 15.73 -7.79 -5.00
C THR A 226 15.61 -8.31 -6.44
N PRO A 227 15.29 -9.59 -6.70
CA PRO A 227 14.92 -10.08 -8.03
C PRO A 227 13.91 -9.22 -8.79
N LEU A 228 12.85 -8.74 -8.14
CA LEU A 228 11.83 -7.89 -8.78
C LEU A 228 12.35 -6.48 -9.07
N ILE A 229 13.19 -5.93 -8.19
CA ILE A 229 13.83 -4.63 -8.41
C ILE A 229 14.77 -4.68 -9.61
N GLU A 230 15.59 -5.73 -9.71
CA GLU A 230 16.49 -5.93 -10.84
C GLU A 230 15.73 -6.21 -12.14
N GLY A 231 14.62 -6.96 -12.07
CA GLY A 231 13.69 -7.13 -13.19
C GLY A 231 13.06 -5.81 -13.64
N ALA A 232 12.63 -4.98 -12.68
CA ALA A 232 12.08 -3.66 -12.95
C ALA A 232 13.11 -2.75 -13.64
N TYR A 233 14.38 -2.74 -13.21
CA TYR A 233 15.43 -1.96 -13.89
C TYR A 233 15.57 -2.34 -15.36
N LYS A 234 15.59 -3.64 -15.66
CA LYS A 234 15.67 -4.14 -17.04
C LYS A 234 14.48 -3.69 -17.88
N LEU A 235 13.26 -3.73 -17.32
CA LEU A 235 12.06 -3.27 -18.02
C LEU A 235 12.06 -1.74 -18.24
N LEU A 236 12.45 -0.97 -17.23
CA LEU A 236 12.56 0.49 -17.34
C LEU A 236 13.56 0.91 -18.43
N GLU A 237 14.70 0.21 -18.53
CA GLU A 237 15.68 0.41 -19.60
C GLU A 237 15.14 -0.02 -20.96
N LYS A 238 14.57 -1.22 -21.06
CA LYS A 238 13.98 -1.79 -22.30
C LYS A 238 12.96 -0.84 -22.92
N TYR A 239 12.09 -0.25 -22.11
CA TYR A 239 11.03 0.65 -22.55
C TYR A 239 11.40 2.15 -22.48
N LYS A 240 12.65 2.47 -22.11
CA LYS A 240 13.16 3.85 -21.98
C LYS A 240 12.21 4.75 -21.17
N VAL A 241 11.71 4.22 -20.05
CA VAL A 241 10.64 4.85 -19.29
C VAL A 241 11.16 6.13 -18.61
N PRO A 242 10.54 7.29 -18.84
CA PRO A 242 10.92 8.53 -18.17
C PRO A 242 10.79 8.43 -16.65
N LYS A 243 11.71 9.03 -15.90
CA LYS A 243 11.77 8.96 -14.42
C LYS A 243 10.55 9.57 -13.72
N ASP A 244 9.78 10.42 -14.40
CA ASP A 244 8.54 11.01 -13.90
C ASP A 244 7.31 10.11 -14.11
N LYS A 245 7.45 8.98 -14.82
CA LYS A 245 6.36 8.03 -15.12
C LYS A 245 6.31 6.80 -14.21
N TYR A 246 7.23 6.69 -13.27
CA TYR A 246 7.23 5.63 -12.26
C TYR A 246 7.90 6.10 -10.97
N GLU A 247 7.72 5.29 -9.94
CA GLU A 247 8.49 5.37 -8.70
C GLU A 247 8.60 3.97 -8.09
N PHE A 248 9.68 3.71 -7.35
CA PHE A 248 9.73 2.55 -6.45
C PHE A 248 8.96 2.86 -5.18
N GLN A 249 8.38 1.84 -4.55
CA GLN A 249 7.65 2.01 -3.31
C GLN A 249 8.02 0.93 -2.29
N MET A 250 8.24 1.34 -1.05
CA MET A 250 8.65 0.44 0.03
C MET A 250 7.98 0.83 1.34
N LEU A 251 7.77 -0.15 2.22
CA LEU A 251 7.23 0.06 3.55
C LEU A 251 8.27 0.74 4.45
N TYR A 252 7.79 1.62 5.32
CA TYR A 252 8.60 2.18 6.39
C TYR A 252 9.17 1.06 7.27
N GLY A 253 10.42 1.24 7.73
CA GLY A 253 11.11 0.26 8.57
C GLY A 253 11.72 -0.94 7.85
N VAL A 254 11.41 -1.16 6.57
CA VAL A 254 11.93 -2.29 5.81
C VAL A 254 13.14 -1.86 4.96
N THR A 255 14.19 -2.69 4.99
CA THR A 255 15.42 -2.61 4.17
C THR A 255 15.92 -1.18 3.86
N PRO A 256 16.27 -0.34 4.86
CA PRO A 256 16.72 1.04 4.62
C PRO A 256 17.91 1.16 3.66
N ALA A 257 18.85 0.21 3.70
CA ALA A 257 19.99 0.18 2.79
C ALA A 257 19.56 -0.01 1.32
N LEU A 258 18.56 -0.86 1.07
CA LEU A 258 18.03 -1.09 -0.27
C LEU A 258 17.33 0.17 -0.80
N ARG A 259 16.51 0.82 0.04
CA ARG A 259 15.87 2.12 -0.29
C ARG A 259 16.91 3.15 -0.72
N LYS A 260 17.99 3.27 0.07
CA LYS A 260 19.09 4.19 -0.22
C LYS A 260 19.74 3.89 -1.57
N SER A 261 20.01 2.61 -1.85
CA SER A 261 20.64 2.19 -3.12
C SER A 261 19.79 2.55 -4.35
N ILE A 262 18.46 2.52 -4.24
CA ILE A 262 17.55 2.87 -5.34
C ILE A 262 17.62 4.37 -5.66
N ILE A 263 17.64 5.23 -4.63
CA ILE A 263 17.79 6.68 -4.82
C ILE A 263 19.20 7.03 -5.32
N GLU A 264 20.24 6.36 -4.82
CA GLU A 264 21.62 6.58 -5.28
C GLU A 264 21.80 6.20 -6.76
N LYS A 265 21.04 5.22 -7.27
CA LYS A 265 20.93 4.92 -8.71
C LYS A 265 20.10 5.95 -9.49
N GLY A 266 19.57 6.97 -8.82
CA GLY A 266 18.84 8.09 -9.40
C GLY A 266 17.37 7.80 -9.69
N HIS A 267 16.77 6.76 -9.07
CA HIS A 267 15.33 6.50 -9.19
C HIS A 267 14.55 7.18 -8.07
N ARG A 268 13.28 7.50 -8.34
CA ARG A 268 12.36 8.03 -7.34
C ARG A 268 11.88 6.90 -6.43
N LEU A 269 11.76 7.17 -5.13
CA LEU A 269 11.23 6.21 -4.16
C LEU A 269 10.24 6.86 -3.21
N ARG A 270 9.08 6.22 -3.04
CA ARG A 270 8.07 6.57 -2.04
C ARG A 270 8.05 5.58 -0.89
N VAL A 271 8.09 6.08 0.34
CA VAL A 271 7.97 5.26 1.55
C VAL A 271 6.51 5.26 2.01
N TYR A 272 5.96 4.07 2.28
CA TYR A 272 4.65 3.90 2.89
C TYR A 272 4.77 4.01 4.40
N VAL A 273 4.14 5.02 4.97
CA VAL A 273 4.29 5.46 6.35
C VAL A 273 2.98 5.19 7.10
N PRO A 274 2.82 3.98 7.67
CA PRO A 274 1.66 3.67 8.48
C PRO A 274 1.80 4.30 9.88
N PHE A 275 0.70 4.82 10.42
CA PHE A 275 0.64 5.35 11.79
C PHE A 275 -0.79 5.23 12.35
N GLY A 276 -0.93 5.32 13.67
CA GLY A 276 -2.25 5.37 14.31
C GLY A 276 -2.40 4.46 15.51
N LYS A 277 -3.56 4.54 16.16
CA LYS A 277 -3.85 3.82 17.41
C LYS A 277 -4.08 2.33 17.18
N ASP A 278 -4.56 1.94 16.01
CA ASP A 278 -4.90 0.54 15.67
C ASP A 278 -3.70 -0.28 15.18
N TRP A 279 -2.49 0.15 15.54
CA TRP A 279 -1.24 -0.54 15.24
C TRP A 279 -1.24 -2.01 15.66
N PHE A 280 -1.92 -2.34 16.77
CA PHE A 280 -1.93 -3.71 17.28
C PHE A 280 -2.73 -4.65 16.38
N ALA A 281 -3.92 -4.23 15.94
CA ALA A 281 -4.77 -5.00 15.05
C ALA A 281 -4.08 -5.20 13.69
N TYR A 282 -3.51 -4.12 13.14
CA TYR A 282 -2.72 -4.15 11.91
C TYR A 282 -1.54 -5.13 12.00
N SER A 283 -0.73 -5.01 13.06
CA SER A 283 0.47 -5.85 13.22
C SER A 283 0.12 -7.32 13.42
N THR A 284 -0.96 -7.60 14.16
CA THR A 284 -1.43 -8.97 14.39
C THR A 284 -1.92 -9.62 13.10
N ARG A 285 -2.66 -8.89 12.25
CA ARG A 285 -3.06 -9.37 10.90
C ARG A 285 -1.85 -9.67 10.04
N ARG A 286 -0.89 -8.74 9.94
CA ARG A 286 0.34 -8.93 9.15
C ARG A 286 1.16 -10.14 9.60
N LEU A 287 1.16 -10.45 10.91
CA LEU A 287 1.83 -11.62 11.44
C LEU A 287 1.08 -12.94 11.19
N LYS A 288 -0.26 -12.91 11.16
CA LYS A 288 -1.09 -14.05 10.73
C LYS A 288 -0.94 -14.34 9.24
N GLU A 289 -0.92 -13.29 8.42
CA GLU A 289 -0.79 -13.35 6.97
C GLU A 289 0.61 -13.80 6.53
N ASN A 290 1.65 -13.51 7.32
CA ASN A 290 3.02 -13.92 7.05
C ASN A 290 3.66 -14.67 8.24
N PRO A 291 3.37 -15.98 8.39
CA PRO A 291 3.94 -16.78 9.48
C PRO A 291 5.46 -16.92 9.43
N LYS A 292 6.09 -16.76 8.25
CA LYS A 292 7.55 -16.73 8.12
C LYS A 292 8.12 -15.48 8.80
N MET A 293 7.46 -14.33 8.67
CA MET A 293 7.81 -13.11 9.41
C MET A 293 7.70 -13.33 10.93
N ALA A 294 6.69 -14.06 11.39
CA ALA A 294 6.56 -14.44 12.81
C ALA A 294 7.69 -15.38 13.28
N ALA A 295 8.14 -16.31 12.44
CA ALA A 295 9.26 -17.20 12.73
C ALA A 295 10.62 -16.47 12.77
N GLU A 296 10.84 -15.50 11.89
CA GLU A 296 12.03 -14.62 11.95
C GLU A 296 12.02 -13.74 13.20
N ILE A 297 10.85 -13.27 13.62
CA ILE A 297 10.66 -12.51 14.88
C ILE A 297 11.01 -13.37 16.10
N MET A 298 10.58 -14.63 16.13
CA MET A 298 10.96 -15.57 17.19
C MET A 298 12.47 -15.86 17.20
N LYS A 299 13.10 -16.02 16.03
CA LYS A 299 14.56 -16.20 15.95
C LYS A 299 15.33 -14.99 16.50
N ALA A 300 14.91 -13.77 16.18
CA ALA A 300 15.55 -12.54 16.67
C ALA A 300 15.38 -12.31 18.19
N LEU A 301 14.40 -12.97 18.84
CA LEU A 301 14.22 -12.96 20.29
C LEU A 301 15.20 -13.90 21.02
N PHE A 302 15.63 -14.99 20.38
CA PHE A 302 16.53 -15.99 20.95
C PHE A 302 17.99 -15.87 20.46
N VAL A 303 18.21 -15.22 19.32
CA VAL A 303 19.55 -14.93 18.76
C VAL A 303 19.76 -13.42 18.83
N ARG A 304 20.26 -12.94 19.96
CA ARG A 304 20.99 -11.66 20.02
C ARG A 304 22.42 -11.93 19.57
N GLY A 305 22.70 -11.63 18.31
CA GLY A 305 24.02 -11.71 17.68
C GLY A 305 23.93 -11.12 16.28
#